data_AF-A0A1L7NC58-F1
#
_entry.id   AF-A0A1L7NC58-F1
#
_cell.length_a   1.000
_cell.length_b   1.000
_cell.length_c   1.000
_cell.angle_alpha   90.00
_cell.angle_beta   90.00
_cell.angle_gamma   90.00
#
_symmetry.space_group_name_H-M   'P 1'
#
loop_
_entity.id
_entity.type
_entity.pdbx_description
1 polymer ?
#
loop_
_entity_poly.entity_id
_entity_poly.type
_entity_poly.pdbx_seq_one_letter_code
_entity_poly.pdbx_strand_id
1 'polypeptide(L)'
;MNLNNNPTIDQLAQLFAVRKDSLDDHLLWVSQTGEVRLDRLPPNTIEDEFEEHLPSMRARFKVYRRGQGYVGKKAAADTEFVGRVLQTLQQEWPAARERQAVKVIEPLN
;
A
#
# COMPACT_ATOMS: atom_id res chain seq x y z
N MET A 1 8.93 -2.55 -4.26
CA MET A 1 9.95 -1.63 -3.67
C MET A 1 10.20 -2.03 -2.23
N ASN A 2 11.29 -1.60 -1.57
CA ASN A 2 11.54 -1.96 -0.16
C ASN A 2 11.89 -0.74 0.70
N LEU A 3 11.22 -0.58 1.84
CA LEU A 3 11.42 0.53 2.78
C LEU A 3 12.79 0.51 3.47
N ASN A 4 13.45 -0.64 3.53
CA ASN A 4 14.80 -0.78 4.09
C ASN A 4 15.90 -0.45 3.04
N ASN A 5 15.56 -0.38 1.75
CA ASN A 5 16.52 -0.13 0.66
C ASN A 5 16.23 1.21 -0.03
N ASN A 6 16.27 2.29 0.76
CA ASN A 6 16.14 3.68 0.28
C ASN A 6 14.97 3.90 -0.70
N PRO A 7 13.72 3.75 -0.24
CA PRO A 7 12.54 3.78 -1.11
C PRO A 7 12.37 5.15 -1.76
N THR A 8 12.02 5.16 -3.05
CA THR A 8 11.83 6.39 -3.84
C THR A 8 10.39 6.56 -4.30
N ILE A 9 9.98 7.82 -4.51
CA ILE A 9 8.64 8.16 -5.02
C ILE A 9 8.40 7.47 -6.37
N ASP A 10 9.39 7.45 -7.27
CA ASP A 10 9.28 6.80 -8.58
C ASP A 10 8.95 5.31 -8.47
N GLN A 11 9.61 4.58 -7.56
CA GLN A 11 9.33 3.17 -7.35
C GLN A 11 7.91 2.93 -6.84
N LEU A 12 7.42 3.80 -5.95
CA LEU A 12 6.04 3.72 -5.47
C LEU A 12 5.07 4.10 -6.59
N ALA A 13 5.32 5.18 -7.33
CA ALA A 13 4.55 5.59 -8.48
C ALA A 13 4.44 4.47 -9.53
N GLN A 14 5.53 3.75 -9.81
CA GLN A 14 5.50 2.60 -10.72
C GLN A 14 4.55 1.50 -10.23
N LEU A 15 4.52 1.20 -8.93
CA LEU A 15 3.57 0.23 -8.36
C LEU A 15 2.12 0.68 -8.60
N PHE A 16 1.84 1.97 -8.43
CA PHE A 16 0.52 2.54 -8.70
C PHE A 16 0.20 2.53 -10.20
N ALA A 17 1.17 2.84 -11.07
CA ALA A 17 1.00 2.98 -12.52
C ALA A 17 0.68 1.66 -13.23
N VAL A 18 1.23 0.53 -12.73
CA VAL A 18 0.96 -0.81 -13.28
C VAL A 18 -0.43 -1.34 -12.91
N ARG A 19 -1.17 -0.64 -12.04
CA ARG A 19 -2.52 -1.00 -11.60
C ARG A 19 -3.58 -0.20 -12.34
N LYS A 20 -4.80 -0.74 -12.38
CA LYS A 20 -5.91 -0.12 -13.10
C LYS A 20 -7.08 0.07 -12.14
N ASP A 21 -7.24 1.32 -11.71
CA ASP A 21 -8.24 1.77 -10.73
C ASP A 21 -9.67 1.42 -11.11
N SER A 22 -9.97 1.23 -12.39
CA SER A 22 -11.33 0.99 -12.86
C SER A 22 -11.78 -0.49 -12.81
N LEU A 23 -10.87 -1.43 -12.51
CA LEU A 23 -11.17 -2.86 -12.57
C LEU A 23 -11.40 -3.47 -11.19
N ASP A 24 -10.45 -3.28 -10.29
CA ASP A 24 -10.37 -3.99 -9.02
C ASP A 24 -10.11 -3.01 -7.86
N ASP A 25 -10.48 -3.42 -6.65
CA ASP A 25 -9.99 -2.75 -5.45
C ASP A 25 -8.50 -3.08 -5.28
N HIS A 26 -7.76 -2.23 -4.58
CA HIS A 26 -6.33 -2.43 -4.39
C HIS A 26 -5.96 -2.25 -2.93
N LEU A 27 -5.01 -3.05 -2.47
CA LEU A 27 -4.47 -2.96 -1.12
C LEU A 27 -2.97 -2.72 -1.19
N LEU A 28 -2.55 -1.58 -0.64
CA LEU A 28 -1.14 -1.27 -0.43
C LEU A 28 -0.73 -1.82 0.94
N TRP A 29 0.26 -2.70 0.95
CA TRP A 29 0.73 -3.32 2.18
C TRP A 29 2.25 -3.51 2.17
N VAL A 30 2.79 -3.72 3.38
CA VAL A 30 4.22 -3.88 3.64
C VAL A 30 4.44 -5.23 4.30
N SER A 31 5.36 -6.00 3.74
CA SER A 31 5.80 -7.26 4.30
C SER A 31 6.73 -7.05 5.51
N GLN A 32 7.00 -8.11 6.25
CA GLN A 32 7.93 -8.12 7.38
C GLN A 32 9.38 -7.78 6.99
N THR A 33 9.73 -7.96 5.72
CA THR A 33 11.04 -7.59 5.17
C THR A 33 11.08 -6.13 4.69
N GLY A 34 10.01 -5.36 4.90
CA GLY A 34 9.85 -3.97 4.45
C GLY A 34 9.50 -3.85 2.98
N GLU A 35 9.15 -4.94 2.31
CA GLU A 35 8.76 -4.89 0.91
C GLU A 35 7.33 -4.34 0.78
N VAL A 36 7.19 -3.24 0.04
CA VAL A 36 5.90 -2.64 -0.25
C VAL A 36 5.34 -3.25 -1.53
N ARG A 37 4.12 -3.76 -1.42
CA ARG A 37 3.36 -4.38 -2.50
C ARG A 37 1.99 -3.73 -2.61
N LEU A 38 1.52 -3.66 -3.85
CA LEU A 38 0.18 -3.21 -4.19
C LEU A 38 -0.52 -4.35 -4.91
N ASP A 39 -1.36 -5.06 -4.16
CA ASP A 39 -2.11 -6.21 -4.67
C ASP A 39 -3.55 -5.84 -4.97
N ARG A 40 -4.16 -6.60 -5.87
CA ARG A 40 -5.57 -6.42 -6.23
C ARG A 40 -6.41 -7.20 -5.22
N LEU A 41 -7.45 -6.56 -4.71
CA LEU A 41 -8.47 -7.19 -3.92
C LEU A 41 -9.66 -7.55 -4.83
N PRO A 42 -9.96 -8.83 -5.02
CA PRO A 42 -11.16 -9.25 -5.73
C PRO A 42 -12.42 -8.68 -5.07
N PRO A 43 -13.50 -8.46 -5.84
CA PRO A 43 -14.79 -8.14 -5.27
C PRO A 43 -15.22 -9.27 -4.32
N ASN A 44 -15.72 -8.90 -3.13
CA ASN A 44 -16.11 -9.76 -2.01
C ASN A 44 -14.98 -10.35 -1.14
N THR A 45 -13.71 -10.03 -1.37
CA THR A 45 -12.66 -10.38 -0.41
C THR A 45 -12.73 -9.47 0.81
N ILE A 46 -12.81 -10.06 1.99
CA ILE A 46 -12.82 -9.32 3.25
C ILE A 46 -11.38 -8.97 3.63
N GLU A 47 -11.15 -7.77 4.16
CA GLU A 47 -9.82 -7.31 4.57
C GLU A 47 -9.14 -8.28 5.54
N ASP A 48 -9.91 -8.81 6.50
CA ASP A 48 -9.46 -9.81 7.49
C ASP A 48 -8.93 -11.09 6.83
N GLU A 49 -9.63 -11.64 5.84
CA GLU A 49 -9.16 -12.84 5.11
C GLU A 49 -7.79 -12.58 4.47
N PHE A 50 -7.56 -11.36 3.99
CA PHE A 50 -6.28 -10.98 3.40
C PHE A 50 -5.15 -10.95 4.44
N GLU A 51 -5.44 -10.56 5.69
CA GLU A 51 -4.48 -10.61 6.79
C GLU A 51 -4.14 -12.05 7.19
N GLU A 52 -5.14 -12.94 7.19
CA GLU A 52 -4.96 -14.37 7.44
C GLU A 52 -4.14 -15.06 6.34
N HIS A 53 -4.36 -14.69 5.08
CA HIS A 53 -3.65 -15.24 3.92
C HIS A 53 -2.23 -14.70 3.74
N LEU A 54 -1.90 -13.56 4.37
CA LEU A 54 -0.57 -12.94 4.31
C LEU A 54 0.04 -12.79 5.71
N PRO A 55 0.54 -13.89 6.32
CA PRO A 55 1.18 -13.83 7.64
C PRO A 55 2.47 -12.99 7.65
N SER A 56 3.01 -12.69 6.47
CA SER A 56 4.16 -11.79 6.31
C SER A 56 3.78 -10.31 6.35
N MET A 57 2.50 -9.95 6.35
CA MET A 57 2.06 -8.55 6.37
C MET A 57 2.31 -7.93 7.76
N ARG A 58 2.84 -6.70 7.78
CA ARG A 58 3.08 -5.93 9.02
C ARG A 58 2.33 -4.62 9.04
N ALA A 59 2.16 -4.00 7.88
CA ALA A 59 1.36 -2.79 7.75
C ALA A 59 0.56 -2.86 6.46
N ARG A 60 -0.61 -2.22 6.45
CA ARG A 60 -1.41 -2.02 5.24
C ARG A 60 -2.11 -0.68 5.30
N PHE A 61 -2.37 -0.10 4.14
CA PHE A 61 -3.29 1.03 4.04
C PHE A 61 -4.73 0.53 4.02
N LYS A 62 -5.66 1.46 4.20
CA LYS A 62 -7.07 1.21 3.86
C LYS A 62 -7.20 0.82 2.39
N VAL A 63 -8.14 -0.07 2.09
CA VAL A 63 -8.40 -0.53 0.72
C VAL A 63 -8.70 0.67 -0.19
N TYR A 64 -7.92 0.78 -1.26
CA TYR A 64 -8.17 1.69 -2.37
C TYR A 64 -9.31 1.12 -3.21
N ARG A 65 -10.51 1.64 -2.95
CA ARG A 65 -11.71 1.26 -3.69
C ARG A 65 -11.58 1.72 -5.14
N ARG A 66 -12.00 0.87 -6.07
CA ARG A 66 -12.02 1.15 -7.50
C ARG A 66 -12.81 2.42 -7.82
N GLY A 67 -12.35 3.16 -8.82
CA GLY A 67 -13.00 4.39 -9.31
C GLY A 67 -12.78 5.63 -8.44
N GLN A 68 -11.98 5.53 -7.37
CA GLN A 68 -11.63 6.68 -6.51
C GLN A 68 -10.38 7.42 -6.98
N GLY A 69 -9.65 6.86 -7.96
CA GLY A 69 -8.43 7.48 -8.49
C GLY A 69 -7.24 7.39 -7.55
N TYR A 70 -7.25 6.46 -6.59
CA TYR A 70 -6.12 6.22 -5.69
C TYR A 70 -5.02 5.41 -6.37
N VAL A 71 -5.31 4.66 -7.43
CA VAL A 71 -4.30 3.90 -8.19
C VAL A 71 -4.33 4.21 -9.69
N GLY A 72 -3.37 3.67 -10.43
CA GLY A 72 -3.23 3.88 -11.86
C GLY A 72 -2.36 5.08 -12.24
N LYS A 73 -2.24 5.32 -13.54
CA LYS A 73 -1.32 6.31 -14.11
C LYS A 73 -1.50 7.72 -13.56
N LYS A 74 -2.74 8.11 -13.26
CA LYS A 74 -3.05 9.43 -12.70
C LYS A 74 -2.51 9.58 -11.27
N ALA A 75 -2.82 8.62 -10.40
CA ALA A 75 -2.30 8.60 -9.03
C ALA A 75 -0.76 8.48 -9.01
N ALA A 76 -0.19 7.67 -9.90
CA ALA A 76 1.25 7.53 -10.05
C ALA A 76 1.94 8.82 -10.52
N ALA A 77 1.29 9.62 -11.37
CA ALA A 77 1.82 10.90 -11.82
C ALA A 77 1.70 11.99 -10.73
N ASP A 78 0.88 11.77 -9.71
CA ASP A 78 0.72 12.68 -8.58
C ASP A 78 1.83 12.46 -7.56
N THR A 79 2.96 13.14 -7.78
CA THR A 79 4.13 13.04 -6.91
C THR A 79 3.87 13.54 -5.48
N GLU A 80 2.91 14.44 -5.29
CA GLU A 80 2.53 14.90 -3.95
C GLU A 80 1.79 13.80 -3.20
N PHE A 81 0.79 13.18 -3.84
CA PHE A 81 0.06 12.04 -3.28
C PHE A 81 1.01 10.87 -2.98
N VAL A 82 1.80 10.45 -3.97
CA VAL A 82 2.75 9.34 -3.81
C VAL A 82 3.82 9.67 -2.76
N GLY A 83 4.29 10.93 -2.73
CA GLY A 83 5.22 11.42 -1.73
C GLY A 83 4.66 11.33 -0.31
N ARG A 84 3.40 11.75 -0.10
CA ARG A 84 2.71 11.61 1.19
C ARG A 84 2.57 10.16 1.60
N VAL A 85 2.11 9.28 0.71
CA VAL A 85 1.97 7.84 1.00
C VAL A 85 3.32 7.23 1.38
N LEU A 86 4.39 7.56 0.64
CA LEU A 86 5.74 7.11 0.94
C LEU A 86 6.23 7.62 2.30
N GLN A 87 5.98 8.89 2.61
CA GLN A 87 6.36 9.48 3.89
C GLN A 87 5.63 8.80 5.04
N THR A 88 4.32 8.58 4.92
CA THR A 88 3.54 7.84 5.93
C THR A 88 4.04 6.42 6.10
N LEU A 89 4.34 5.71 5.00
CA LEU A 89 4.96 4.38 5.06
C LEU A 89 6.26 4.40 5.86
N GLN A 90 7.16 5.36 5.59
CA GLN A 90 8.44 5.47 6.28
C GLN A 90 8.27 5.81 7.77
N GLN A 91 7.28 6.65 8.12
CA GLN A 91 6.99 7.03 9.50
C GLN A 91 6.38 5.86 10.29
N GLU A 92 5.46 5.12 9.69
CA GLU A 92 4.74 4.04 10.36
C GLU A 92 5.51 2.71 10.37
N TRP A 93 6.42 2.50 9.40
CA TRP A 93 7.17 1.25 9.24
C TRP A 93 7.96 0.79 10.46
N PRO A 94 8.75 1.65 11.15
CA PRO A 94 9.47 1.25 12.37
C PRO A 94 8.53 0.65 13.42
N ALA A 95 7.41 1.33 13.68
CA ALA A 95 6.41 0.89 14.65
C ALA A 95 5.66 -0.38 14.21
N ALA A 96 5.40 -0.52 12.91
CA ALA A 96 4.75 -1.71 12.36
C ALA A 96 5.67 -2.94 12.40
N ARG A 97 6.98 -2.76 12.20
CA ARG A 97 7.96 -3.85 12.22
C ARG A 97 8.18 -4.43 13.62
N GLU A 98 8.07 -3.60 14.66
CA GLU A 98 8.18 -4.04 16.06
C GLU A 98 6.92 -4.72 16.59
N ARG A 99 5.78 -4.55 15.92
CA ARG A 99 4.49 -5.14 16.32
C ARG A 99 4.26 -6.50 15.67
N GLN A 100 3.62 -7.39 16.42
CA GLN A 100 3.14 -8.69 15.91
C GLN A 100 1.86 -8.56 15.10
N ALA A 101 0.97 -7.62 15.46
CA ALA A 101 -0.28 -7.37 14.74
C ALA A 101 -0.07 -6.44 13.54
N VAL A 102 -0.87 -6.64 12.47
CA VAL A 102 -0.87 -5.77 11.29
C VAL A 102 -1.34 -4.38 11.68
N LYS A 103 -0.55 -3.36 11.31
CA LYS A 103 -0.91 -1.96 11.47
C LYS A 103 -1.73 -1.49 10.26
N VAL A 104 -2.97 -1.08 10.49
CA VAL A 104 -3.77 -0.38 9.47
C VAL A 104 -3.42 1.11 9.49
N ILE A 105 -2.97 1.62 8.34
CA ILE A 105 -2.60 3.02 8.10
C ILE A 105 -3.77 3.69 7.40
N GLU A 106 -4.32 4.72 8.04
CA GLU A 106 -5.39 5.54 7.44
C GLU A 106 -4.78 6.48 6.39
N PRO A 107 -5.42 6.63 5.20
CA PRO A 107 -5.01 7.65 4.26
C PRO A 107 -5.19 9.03 4.91
N LEU A 108 -4.14 9.84 4.91
CA LEU A 108 -4.17 11.22 5.41
C LEU A 108 -5.22 12.01 4.60
N ASN A 109 -6.26 12.49 5.30
CA ASN A 109 -7.27 13.44 4.77
C ASN A 109 -6.63 14.77 4.33
#